data_AF-A0A914NXF4-F1
#
_entry.id   AF-A0A914NXF4-F1
#
_cell.length_a   1.000
_cell.length_b   1.000
_cell.length_c   1.000
_cell.angle_alpha   90.00
_cell.angle_beta   90.00
_cell.angle_gamma   90.00
#
_symmetry.space_group_name_H-M   'P 1'
#
loop_
_entity.id
_entity.type
_entity.pdbx_description
1 polymer ?
#
loop_
_entity_poly.entity_id
_entity_poly.type
_entity_poly.pdbx_seq_one_letter_code
_entity_poly.pdbx_strand_id
1 'polypeptide(L)'
;MNARTNQLQLTAEYRQIKDAVSVAFHSIMVHRVLGKFKFSSDSDYSLGSLGHEEVPCNHVDLTYIRVNSREFIDDFNEKVDLFVEAVTKSLKDGYFLSGSGNHLISPSSAREGGRIYGIDCWEDLISTQIKLEFYQRRNGKTWPIPEDTAPLG
;
A
#
# COMPACT_ATOMS: atom_id res chain seq x y z
N MET A 1 -7.15 5.02 -22.74
CA MET A 1 -7.74 4.52 -21.48
C MET A 1 -7.14 5.35 -20.36
N ASN A 2 -7.94 5.99 -19.52
CA ASN A 2 -7.42 6.88 -18.48
C ASN A 2 -7.03 6.08 -17.25
N ALA A 3 -5.83 6.33 -16.72
CA ALA A 3 -5.43 5.80 -15.42
C ALA A 3 -6.36 6.35 -14.33
N ARG A 4 -6.73 5.49 -13.37
CA ARG A 4 -7.52 5.88 -12.21
C ARG A 4 -6.65 5.77 -10.97
N THR A 5 -6.59 6.85 -10.21
CA THR A 5 -5.83 6.92 -8.95
C THR A 5 -6.81 7.06 -7.80
N ASN A 6 -6.64 6.24 -6.77
CA ASN A 6 -7.37 6.34 -5.51
C ASN A 6 -6.37 6.51 -4.37
N GLN A 7 -6.68 7.40 -3.43
CA GLN A 7 -5.85 7.65 -2.26
C GLN A 7 -6.58 7.17 -1.01
N LEU A 8 -5.90 6.37 -0.21
CA LEU A 8 -6.33 5.96 1.12
C LEU A 8 -5.41 6.64 2.13
N GLN A 9 -5.99 7.30 3.12
CA GLN A 9 -5.26 7.87 4.24
C GLN A 9 -5.53 7.01 5.48
N LEU A 10 -4.46 6.48 6.06
CA LEU A 10 -4.51 5.63 7.25
C LEU A 10 -3.69 6.30 8.35
N THR A 11 -4.27 6.39 9.53
CA THR A 11 -3.59 6.82 10.75
C THR A 11 -3.51 5.62 11.66
N ALA A 12 -2.30 5.21 12.02
CA ALA A 12 -2.04 4.01 12.80
C ALA A 12 -0.80 4.20 13.68
N GLU A 13 -0.72 3.47 14.78
CA GLU A 13 0.51 3.40 15.57
C GLU A 13 1.62 2.67 14.80
N TYR A 14 2.88 2.95 15.13
CA TYR A 14 4.04 2.34 14.47
C TYR A 14 3.95 0.80 14.40
N ARG A 15 3.55 0.14 15.50
CA ARG A 15 3.38 -1.33 15.55
C ARG A 15 2.30 -1.86 14.61
N GLN A 16 1.33 -1.02 14.24
CA GLN A 16 0.18 -1.38 13.41
C GLN A 16 0.45 -1.20 11.91
N ILE A 17 1.56 -0.56 11.52
CA ILE A 17 1.83 -0.21 10.12
C ILE A 17 1.81 -1.46 9.22
N LYS A 18 2.47 -2.54 9.64
CA LYS A 18 2.52 -3.78 8.87
C LYS A 18 1.13 -4.36 8.62
N ASP A 19 0.29 -4.40 9.66
CA ASP A 19 -1.08 -4.90 9.56
C ASP A 19 -1.94 -3.98 8.68
N ALA A 20 -1.85 -2.65 8.88
CA ALA A 20 -2.62 -1.68 8.11
C ALA A 20 -2.32 -1.75 6.60
N VAL A 21 -1.03 -1.83 6.22
CA VAL A 21 -0.61 -1.99 4.82
C VAL A 21 -1.06 -3.33 4.26
N SER A 22 -0.87 -4.41 5.03
CA SER A 22 -1.26 -5.76 4.61
C SER A 22 -2.76 -5.88 4.34
N VAL A 23 -3.59 -5.36 5.26
CA VAL A 23 -5.04 -5.31 5.11
C VAL A 23 -5.44 -4.55 3.85
N ALA A 24 -4.90 -3.35 3.65
CA ALA A 24 -5.27 -2.50 2.53
C ALA A 24 -4.91 -3.15 1.19
N PHE A 25 -3.66 -3.62 1.04
CA PHE A 25 -3.19 -4.11 -0.25
C PHE A 25 -3.69 -5.53 -0.56
N HIS A 26 -3.74 -6.44 0.40
CA HIS A 26 -4.31 -7.76 0.14
C HIS A 26 -5.80 -7.69 -0.22
N SER A 27 -6.56 -6.80 0.42
CA SER A 27 -7.97 -6.57 0.06
C SER A 27 -8.10 -6.08 -1.39
N ILE A 28 -7.24 -5.16 -1.83
CA ILE A 28 -7.23 -4.71 -3.23
C ILE A 28 -6.84 -5.86 -4.17
N MET A 29 -5.83 -6.66 -3.80
CA MET A 29 -5.31 -7.75 -4.63
C MET A 29 -6.33 -8.86 -4.84
N VAL A 30 -7.16 -9.17 -3.84
CA VAL A 30 -8.26 -10.14 -3.98
C VAL A 30 -9.21 -9.75 -5.14
N HIS A 31 -9.40 -8.45 -5.40
CA HIS A 31 -10.22 -7.97 -6.52
C HIS A 31 -9.48 -7.78 -7.84
N ARG A 32 -8.15 -7.92 -7.86
CA ARG A 32 -7.30 -7.60 -9.03
C ARG A 32 -6.50 -8.78 -9.55
N VAL A 33 -6.42 -9.87 -8.80
CA VAL A 33 -5.76 -11.11 -9.21
C VAL A 33 -6.79 -12.12 -9.73
N LEU A 34 -6.39 -12.87 -10.75
CA LEU A 34 -7.18 -13.94 -11.35
C LEU A 34 -6.44 -15.27 -11.23
N GLY A 35 -7.18 -16.37 -11.39
CA GLY A 35 -6.60 -17.70 -11.50
C GLY A 35 -5.70 -17.85 -12.73
N LYS A 36 -4.91 -18.93 -12.75
CA LYS A 36 -4.00 -19.21 -13.87
C LYS A 36 -4.80 -19.53 -15.14
N PHE A 37 -4.52 -18.80 -16.21
CA PHE A 37 -5.06 -19.09 -17.54
C PHE A 37 -4.32 -20.28 -18.15
N LYS A 38 -5.06 -21.27 -18.65
CA LYS A 38 -4.52 -22.36 -19.47
C LYS A 38 -5.17 -22.28 -20.83
N PHE A 39 -4.37 -21.98 -21.84
CA PHE A 39 -4.81 -21.91 -23.24
C PHE A 39 -4.67 -23.30 -23.87
N SER A 40 -5.75 -23.80 -24.48
CA SER A 40 -5.79 -25.13 -25.11
C SER A 40 -5.81 -25.07 -26.63
N SER A 41 -6.37 -24.00 -27.20
CA SER A 41 -6.44 -23.71 -28.65
C SER A 41 -6.30 -22.19 -28.87
N ASP A 42 -6.34 -21.74 -30.13
CA ASP A 42 -6.24 -20.29 -30.47
C ASP A 42 -7.35 -19.43 -29.86
N SER A 43 -8.49 -20.01 -29.44
CA SER A 43 -9.63 -19.29 -28.87
C SER A 43 -10.08 -19.77 -27.49
N ASP A 44 -9.69 -20.98 -27.08
CA ASP A 44 -10.22 -21.58 -25.85
C ASP A 44 -9.21 -21.50 -24.71
N TYR A 45 -9.68 -20.96 -23.59
CA TYR A 45 -8.93 -20.95 -22.34
C TYR A 45 -9.79 -21.49 -21.20
N SER A 46 -9.12 -22.13 -20.25
CA SER A 46 -9.69 -22.43 -18.93
C SER A 46 -9.05 -21.53 -17.88
N LEU A 47 -9.86 -21.09 -16.92
CA LEU A 47 -9.41 -20.30 -15.80
C LEU A 47 -9.31 -21.20 -14.57
N GLY A 48 -8.11 -21.26 -13.98
CA GLY A 48 -7.91 -21.96 -12.71
C GLY A 48 -8.65 -21.29 -11.55
N SER A 49 -8.87 -22.04 -10.48
CA SER A 49 -9.41 -21.48 -9.24
C SER A 49 -8.33 -20.73 -8.45
N LEU A 50 -8.73 -19.64 -7.78
CA LEU A 50 -7.89 -18.87 -6.89
C LEU A 50 -8.31 -19.17 -5.44
N GLY A 51 -7.37 -19.62 -4.61
CA GLY A 51 -7.62 -19.87 -3.20
C GLY A 51 -7.58 -18.58 -2.38
N HIS A 52 -8.41 -18.50 -1.35
CA HIS A 52 -8.42 -17.41 -0.39
C HIS A 52 -8.25 -17.96 1.03
N GLU A 53 -7.65 -17.15 1.90
CA GLU A 53 -7.53 -17.47 3.32
C GLU A 53 -7.75 -16.22 4.18
N GLU A 54 -8.27 -16.43 5.37
CA GLU A 54 -8.43 -15.41 6.40
C GLU A 54 -7.15 -15.30 7.22
N VAL A 55 -6.70 -14.07 7.46
CA VAL A 55 -5.47 -13.78 8.21
C VAL A 55 -5.79 -12.80 9.33
N PRO A 56 -5.64 -13.22 10.60
CA PRO A 56 -5.79 -12.31 11.73
C PRO A 56 -4.60 -11.35 11.80
N CYS A 57 -4.88 -10.07 12.06
CA CYS A 57 -3.85 -9.09 12.34
C CYS A 57 -3.28 -9.29 13.75
N ASN A 58 -2.05 -8.82 13.98
CA ASN A 58 -1.38 -8.99 15.28
C ASN A 58 -1.62 -7.79 16.23
N HIS A 59 -1.77 -6.59 15.68
CA HIS A 59 -1.80 -5.32 16.42
C HIS A 59 -3.07 -4.50 16.14
N VAL A 60 -3.90 -4.93 15.20
CA VAL A 60 -5.21 -4.36 14.87
C VAL A 60 -6.25 -5.44 15.12
N ASP A 61 -7.38 -5.11 15.74
CA ASP A 61 -8.49 -6.05 15.95
C ASP A 61 -9.30 -6.19 14.66
N LEU A 62 -8.69 -6.87 13.68
CA LEU A 62 -9.24 -7.08 12.35
C LEU A 62 -8.69 -8.37 11.74
N THR A 63 -9.52 -9.06 10.98
CA THR A 63 -9.11 -10.18 10.12
C THR A 63 -9.35 -9.79 8.66
N TYR A 64 -8.36 -9.98 7.80
CA TYR A 64 -8.48 -9.68 6.36
C TYR A 64 -8.39 -10.95 5.53
N ILE A 65 -8.91 -10.89 4.31
CA ILE A 65 -8.84 -11.99 3.35
C ILE A 65 -7.69 -11.71 2.37
N ARG A 66 -6.88 -12.72 2.08
CA ARG A 66 -5.85 -12.65 1.03
C ARG A 66 -5.91 -13.82 0.08
N VAL A 67 -5.21 -13.68 -1.03
CA VAL A 67 -4.96 -14.76 -1.99
C VAL A 67 -3.97 -15.75 -1.38
N ASN A 68 -4.32 -17.04 -1.38
CA ASN A 68 -3.46 -18.12 -0.91
C ASN A 68 -2.46 -18.53 -2.01
N SER A 69 -1.43 -17.71 -2.18
CA SER A 69 -0.32 -17.95 -3.10
C SER A 69 0.99 -17.64 -2.40
N ARG A 70 1.75 -18.69 -2.08
CA ARG A 70 2.99 -18.58 -1.29
C ARG A 70 4.02 -17.63 -1.92
N GLU A 71 4.29 -17.79 -3.22
CA GLU A 71 5.27 -16.94 -3.94
C GLU A 71 4.88 -15.46 -3.87
N PHE A 72 3.59 -15.15 -4.02
CA PHE A 72 3.08 -13.79 -3.93
C PHE A 72 3.14 -13.26 -2.48
N ILE A 73 2.80 -14.09 -1.49
CA ILE A 73 2.85 -13.71 -0.07
C ILE A 73 4.29 -13.40 0.34
N ASP A 74 5.25 -14.23 -0.07
CA ASP A 74 6.66 -14.06 0.28
C ASP A 74 7.22 -12.76 -0.32
N ASP A 75 7.00 -12.50 -1.62
CA ASP A 75 7.41 -11.24 -2.28
C ASP A 75 6.72 -10.01 -1.66
N PHE A 76 5.40 -10.10 -1.42
CA PHE A 76 4.65 -9.02 -0.79
C PHE A 76 5.19 -8.67 0.60
N ASN A 77 5.44 -9.69 1.44
CA ASN A 77 5.96 -9.49 2.79
C ASN A 77 7.35 -8.86 2.77
N GLU A 78 8.22 -9.27 1.83
CA GLU A 78 9.54 -8.64 1.65
C GLU A 78 9.40 -7.14 1.39
N LYS A 79 8.52 -6.73 0.46
CA LYS A 79 8.30 -5.31 0.17
C LYS A 79 7.72 -4.53 1.34
N VAL A 80 6.79 -5.11 2.08
CA VAL A 80 6.21 -4.48 3.27
C VAL A 80 7.25 -4.35 4.38
N ASP A 81 8.08 -5.36 4.59
CA ASP A 81 9.14 -5.34 5.61
C ASP A 81 10.19 -4.27 5.27
N LEU A 82 10.60 -4.14 4.01
CA LEU A 82 11.47 -3.05 3.55
C LEU A 82 10.84 -1.67 3.77
N PHE A 83 9.54 -1.53 3.53
CA PHE A 83 8.82 -0.28 3.80
C PHE A 83 8.81 0.04 5.31
N VAL A 84 8.47 -0.93 6.16
CA VAL A 84 8.46 -0.74 7.62
C VAL A 84 9.86 -0.39 8.13
N GLU A 85 10.90 -1.05 7.63
CA GLU A 85 12.30 -0.72 7.98
C GLU A 85 12.64 0.72 7.58
N ALA A 86 12.25 1.16 6.38
CA ALA A 86 12.45 2.53 5.93
C ALA A 86 11.75 3.55 6.84
N VAL A 87 10.48 3.30 7.21
CA VAL A 87 9.74 4.13 8.18
C VAL A 87 10.46 4.18 9.53
N THR A 88 10.96 3.04 10.00
CA THR A 88 11.71 2.91 11.26
C THR A 88 12.98 3.74 11.26
N LYS A 89 13.70 3.71 10.14
CA LYS A 89 14.92 4.48 9.97
C LYS A 89 14.63 5.98 9.97
N SER A 90 13.60 6.41 9.23
CA SER A 90 13.16 7.81 9.22
C SER A 90 12.75 8.32 10.60
N LEU A 91 12.11 7.48 11.41
CA LEU A 91 11.78 7.76 12.82
C LEU A 91 13.03 8.00 13.67
N LYS A 92 14.04 7.13 13.55
CA LYS A 92 15.27 7.19 14.36
C LYS A 92 16.16 8.36 13.99
N ASP A 93 16.23 8.68 12.70
CA ASP A 93 17.13 9.69 12.20
C ASP A 93 16.56 11.14 12.29
N GLY A 94 15.32 11.29 12.77
CA GLY A 94 14.69 12.60 13.01
C GLY A 94 14.37 13.38 11.73
N TYR A 95 14.39 12.73 10.57
CA TYR A 95 14.05 13.39 9.30
C TYR A 95 12.53 13.48 9.17
N PHE A 96 11.98 14.59 9.65
CA PHE A 96 10.63 15.00 9.32
C PHE A 96 10.55 15.27 7.82
N LEU A 97 9.89 14.40 7.05
CA LEU A 97 9.42 14.76 5.72
C LEU A 97 8.19 15.68 5.87
N SER A 98 8.43 16.89 6.41
CA SER A 98 7.51 17.99 6.20
C SER A 98 7.61 18.39 4.74
N GLY A 99 6.71 17.86 3.92
CA GLY A 99 6.39 18.45 2.63
C GLY A 99 5.68 19.78 2.85
N SER A 100 6.38 20.79 3.39
CA SER A 100 6.19 22.24 3.17
C SER A 100 6.97 23.03 4.22
N GLY A 101 7.89 23.88 3.75
CA GLY A 101 8.35 25.08 4.47
C GLY A 101 9.39 24.90 5.57
N ASN A 102 10.56 25.50 5.36
CA ASN A 102 11.55 25.77 6.40
C ASN A 102 10.92 26.54 7.57
N HIS A 103 10.65 25.86 8.69
CA HIS A 103 10.55 26.55 9.98
C HIS A 103 10.93 25.60 11.11
N LEU A 104 12.04 25.91 11.77
CA LEU A 104 12.39 25.35 13.07
C LEU A 104 11.33 25.88 14.05
N ILE A 105 10.56 25.00 14.68
CA ILE A 105 9.65 25.36 15.77
C ILE A 105 10.13 24.63 17.01
N SER A 106 10.55 25.41 18.01
CA SER A 106 10.85 24.96 19.36
C SER A 106 9.59 24.44 20.06
N PRO A 107 9.71 23.45 20.96
CA PRO A 107 8.56 22.84 21.63
C PRO A 107 8.09 23.75 22.78
N SER A 108 7.23 24.72 22.47
CA SER A 108 6.44 25.41 23.50
C SER A 108 5.24 26.14 22.88
N SER A 109 4.09 25.49 22.80
CA SER A 109 2.78 26.06 23.18
C SER A 109 1.65 25.15 22.70
N ALA A 110 1.16 24.31 23.61
CA ALA A 110 -0.07 23.56 23.40
C ALA A 110 -1.21 24.52 23.06
N ARG A 111 -1.82 24.36 21.87
CA ARG A 111 -3.06 25.03 21.49
C ARG A 111 -4.16 23.98 21.31
N GLU A 112 -5.21 24.21 22.08
CA GLU A 112 -6.51 23.55 22.13
C GLU A 112 -7.00 23.06 20.74
N GLY A 113 -6.94 21.75 20.51
CA GLY A 113 -7.39 21.08 19.29
C GLY A 113 -8.21 19.82 19.63
N GLY A 114 -9.33 19.64 18.93
CA GLY A 114 -10.38 18.68 19.24
C GLY A 114 -9.92 17.23 19.47
N ARG A 115 -10.40 16.66 20.58
CA ARG A 115 -10.15 15.28 21.02
C ARG A 115 -10.80 14.27 20.07
N ILE A 116 -9.99 13.48 19.40
CA ILE A 116 -10.41 12.18 18.86
C ILE A 116 -9.42 11.15 19.42
N TYR A 117 -9.92 10.20 20.22
CA TYR A 117 -9.14 9.10 20.83
C TYR A 117 -7.96 9.48 21.76
N GLY A 118 -8.11 10.51 22.61
CA GLY A 118 -7.20 10.69 23.76
C GLY A 118 -5.73 11.02 23.43
N ILE A 119 -5.45 11.50 22.22
CA ILE A 119 -4.13 12.00 21.83
C ILE A 119 -4.18 13.52 21.92
N ASP A 120 -3.47 14.09 22.90
CA ASP A 120 -3.54 15.53 23.24
C ASP A 120 -2.75 16.43 22.27
N CYS A 121 -1.93 15.87 21.37
CA CYS A 121 -1.16 16.66 20.40
C CYS A 121 -0.96 15.85 19.10
N TRP A 122 -1.41 16.39 17.97
CA TRP A 122 -1.13 15.85 16.63
C TRP A 122 0.32 16.12 16.16
N GLU A 123 1.20 16.51 17.09
CA GLU A 123 2.49 17.16 16.80
C GLU A 123 3.57 16.17 16.31
N ASP A 124 3.39 14.85 16.53
CA ASP A 124 4.36 13.81 16.16
C ASP A 124 3.86 12.86 15.05
N LEU A 125 2.92 13.28 14.20
CA LEU A 125 2.48 12.47 13.07
C LEU A 125 3.53 12.44 11.95
N ILE A 126 4.06 11.25 11.69
CA ILE A 126 4.95 11.02 10.55
C ILE A 126 4.12 10.53 9.36
N SER A 127 4.15 11.32 8.30
CA SER A 127 3.50 10.98 7.03
C SER A 127 4.46 10.19 6.16
N THR A 128 4.01 9.02 5.69
CA THR A 128 4.73 8.21 4.71
C THR A 128 3.74 7.70 3.65
N GLN A 129 4.26 7.36 2.47
CA GLN A 129 3.44 6.88 1.37
C GLN A 129 4.00 5.57 0.82
N ILE A 130 3.09 4.63 0.57
CA ILE A 130 3.33 3.42 -0.21
C ILE A 130 2.31 3.38 -1.36
N LYS A 131 2.73 2.87 -2.52
CA LYS A 131 1.90 2.83 -3.74
C LYS A 131 1.75 1.40 -4.22
N LEU A 132 0.55 1.09 -4.71
CA LEU A 132 0.24 -0.13 -5.44
C LEU A 132 -0.21 0.26 -6.85
N GLU A 133 0.53 -0.18 -7.86
CA GLU A 133 0.32 0.20 -9.25
C GLU A 133 0.06 -1.04 -10.11
N PHE A 134 -0.96 -0.97 -10.98
CA PHE A 134 -1.28 -2.00 -11.95
C PHE A 134 -1.03 -1.44 -13.35
N TYR A 135 -0.24 -2.17 -14.14
CA TYR A 135 0.11 -1.77 -15.50
C TYR A 135 -0.05 -2.92 -16.48
N GLN A 136 -0.13 -2.59 -17.77
CA GLN A 136 -0.16 -3.56 -18.86
C GLN A 136 1.07 -3.36 -19.73
N ARG A 137 1.77 -4.46 -20.03
CA ARG A 137 2.95 -4.41 -20.91
C ARG A 137 2.52 -4.09 -22.34
N ARG A 138 3.19 -3.12 -22.97
CA ARG A 138 2.93 -2.69 -24.35
C ARG A 138 3.30 -3.79 -25.36
N ASN A 139 2.37 -4.14 -26.25
CA ASN A 139 2.68 -4.84 -27.49
C ASN A 139 2.70 -3.81 -28.64
N GLY A 140 3.87 -3.62 -29.24
CA GLY A 140 4.31 -2.40 -29.93
C GLY A 140 3.69 -2.04 -31.28
N LYS A 141 2.37 -2.19 -31.50
CA LYS A 141 1.75 -1.78 -32.78
C LYS A 141 0.45 -0.98 -32.72
N THR A 142 -0.26 -0.88 -31.59
CA THR A 142 -1.67 -0.41 -31.62
C THR A 142 -2.09 0.65 -30.59
N TRP A 143 -1.17 1.21 -29.77
CA TRP A 143 -1.54 2.25 -28.79
C TRP A 143 -1.05 3.65 -29.19
N PRO A 144 -1.93 4.65 -29.39
CA PRO A 144 -1.57 5.99 -29.85
C PRO A 144 -1.21 6.97 -28.71
N ILE A 145 -0.70 6.48 -27.57
CA ILE A 145 -0.38 7.31 -26.39
C ILE A 145 1.15 7.47 -26.25
N PRO A 146 1.70 8.69 -26.15
CA PRO A 146 3.14 8.94 -25.98
C PRO A 146 3.71 8.30 -24.70
N GLU A 147 5.00 7.93 -24.73
CA GLU A 147 5.66 7.14 -23.68
C GLU A 147 5.67 7.77 -22.28
N ASP A 148 5.51 9.09 -22.18
CA ASP A 148 5.63 9.86 -20.92
C ASP A 148 4.37 9.89 -20.02
N THR A 149 3.29 9.17 -20.34
CA THR A 149 2.01 9.28 -19.60
C THR A 149 1.49 7.99 -18.95
N ALA A 150 2.23 6.88 -19.06
CA ALA A 150 1.86 5.63 -18.39
C ALA A 150 2.70 5.45 -17.10
N PRO A 151 2.16 4.83 -16.03
CA PRO A 151 2.95 4.48 -14.86
C PRO A 151 4.14 3.62 -15.31
N LEU A 152 5.34 4.09 -14.97
CA LEU A 152 6.61 3.52 -15.40
C LEU A 152 6.77 2.14 -14.77
N GLY A 153 6.95 1.12 -15.61
CA GLY A 153 7.13 -0.28 -15.20
C GLY A 153 8.56 -0.64 -14.83
#